data_AF-A0A829HG13-F1
#
_entry.id   AF-A0A829HG13-F1
#
_cell.length_a   1.000
_cell.length_b   1.000
_cell.length_c   1.000
_cell.angle_alpha   90.00
_cell.angle_beta   90.00
_cell.angle_gamma   90.00
#
_symmetry.space_group_name_H-M   'P 1'
#
loop_
_entity.id
_entity.type
_entity.pdbx_description
1 polymer ?
#
loop_
_entity_poly.entity_id
_entity_poly.type
_entity_poly.pdbx_seq_one_letter_code
_entity_poly.pdbx_strand_id
1 'polypeptide(L)'
;MSTKRYVARELLGQYTKQKKQEKLEQRRLALEQRAKEKRKAKVQIAFLIIVFILPLFLFPAYPRNQWQYEIYHYITEQMLITVGTKGPLPFFTILSSIYYTIITSVFGGYLCFLFIKRVGLGKVFQEKIYSKFFQAEFDASKKYPWLEKPLIKKTIVSGMFFFCFLMGMIHFLLDDISFQDGSRRGALIQLSYNYRIGVLLWESAFSVFTIFPFFYFGFLFIYLVNYFFRGLGTGKIIMPPKKTPKKTKNRSRKRSETRKINR
;
A
#
# COMPACT_ATOMS: atom_id res chain seq x y z
N MET A 1 5.46 -68.15 7.08
CA MET A 1 5.52 -66.68 7.30
C MET A 1 4.58 -66.35 8.46
N SER A 2 5.05 -65.70 9.53
CA SER A 2 4.29 -65.54 10.79
C SER A 2 3.06 -64.62 10.64
N THR A 3 1.88 -65.15 10.98
CA THR A 3 0.57 -64.48 11.03
C THR A 3 0.61 -63.12 11.77
N LYS A 4 1.49 -62.98 12.77
CA LYS A 4 1.69 -61.74 13.52
C LYS A 4 2.25 -60.59 12.66
N ARG A 5 3.11 -60.86 11.68
CA ARG A 5 3.65 -59.82 10.78
C ARG A 5 2.62 -59.33 9.77
N TYR A 6 1.68 -60.19 9.39
CA TYR A 6 0.59 -59.83 8.48
C TYR A 6 -0.40 -58.90 9.18
N VAL A 7 -0.87 -59.27 10.38
CA VAL A 7 -1.76 -58.45 11.22
C VAL A 7 -1.12 -57.11 11.56
N ALA A 8 0.18 -57.08 11.88
CA ALA A 8 0.88 -55.83 12.15
C ALA A 8 0.93 -54.88 10.94
N ARG A 9 1.10 -55.39 9.71
CA ARG A 9 1.06 -54.57 8.48
C ARG A 9 -0.34 -54.04 8.20
N GLU A 10 -1.36 -54.85 8.46
CA GLU A 10 -2.76 -54.49 8.23
C GLU A 10 -3.22 -53.38 9.18
N LEU A 11 -2.87 -53.49 10.47
CA LEU A 11 -3.10 -52.45 11.48
C LEU A 11 -2.35 -51.14 11.15
N LEU A 12 -1.10 -51.23 10.70
CA LEU A 12 -0.32 -50.04 10.28
C LEU A 12 -0.93 -49.37 9.05
N GLY A 13 -1.46 -50.16 8.12
CA GLY A 13 -2.20 -49.71 6.93
C GLY A 13 -3.51 -49.01 7.28
N GLN A 14 -4.26 -49.53 8.24
CA GLN A 14 -5.48 -48.88 8.75
C GLN A 14 -5.17 -47.56 9.46
N TYR A 15 -4.16 -47.54 10.34
CA TYR A 15 -3.73 -46.33 11.05
C TYR A 15 -3.23 -45.23 10.10
N THR A 16 -2.45 -45.59 9.07
CA THR A 16 -1.99 -44.63 8.05
C THR A 16 -3.14 -44.09 7.19
N LYS A 17 -4.15 -44.91 6.89
CA LYS A 17 -5.37 -44.46 6.20
C LYS A 17 -6.18 -43.49 7.05
N GLN A 18 -6.42 -43.80 8.33
CA GLN A 18 -7.11 -42.91 9.28
C GLN A 18 -6.39 -41.57 9.43
N LYS A 19 -5.07 -41.59 9.67
CA LYS A 19 -4.26 -40.37 9.77
C LYS A 19 -4.27 -39.52 8.50
N LYS A 20 -4.37 -40.15 7.32
CA LYS A 20 -4.51 -39.45 6.03
C LYS A 20 -5.90 -38.81 5.89
N GLN A 21 -6.95 -39.48 6.34
CA GLN A 21 -8.32 -38.95 6.36
C GLN A 21 -8.46 -37.76 7.32
N GLU A 22 -7.98 -37.88 8.56
CA GLU A 22 -7.98 -36.77 9.54
C GLU A 22 -7.26 -35.52 8.99
N LYS A 23 -6.10 -35.70 8.36
CA LYS A 23 -5.35 -34.59 7.74
C LYS A 23 -6.11 -33.95 6.57
N LEU A 24 -6.91 -34.73 5.84
CA LEU A 24 -7.78 -34.25 4.77
C LEU A 24 -8.98 -33.46 5.32
N GLU A 25 -9.60 -33.94 6.40
CA GLU A 25 -10.70 -33.26 7.08
C GLU A 25 -10.25 -31.95 7.73
N GLN A 26 -9.12 -31.95 8.45
CA GLN A 26 -8.53 -30.72 8.99
C GLN A 26 -8.26 -29.68 7.90
N ARG A 27 -7.78 -30.13 6.72
CA ARG A 27 -7.59 -29.24 5.57
C ARG A 27 -8.91 -28.72 5.01
N ARG A 28 -9.95 -29.56 4.91
CA ARG A 28 -11.29 -29.14 4.48
C ARG A 28 -11.88 -28.10 5.44
N LEU A 29 -11.84 -28.36 6.74
CA LEU A 29 -12.32 -27.44 7.78
C LEU A 29 -11.56 -26.10 7.74
N ALA A 30 -10.23 -26.12 7.60
CA ALA A 30 -9.44 -24.91 7.46
C ALA A 30 -9.75 -24.13 6.17
N LEU A 31 -10.03 -24.84 5.06
CA LEU A 31 -10.46 -24.22 3.80
C LEU A 31 -11.85 -23.59 3.91
N GLU A 32 -12.79 -24.27 4.56
CA GLU A 32 -14.13 -23.74 4.83
C GLU A 32 -14.10 -22.51 5.74
N GLN A 33 -13.29 -22.53 6.81
CA GLN A 33 -13.09 -21.37 7.68
C GLN A 33 -12.52 -20.19 6.89
N ARG A 34 -11.48 -20.42 6.06
CA ARG A 34 -10.93 -19.37 5.18
C ARG A 34 -11.95 -18.87 4.16
N ALA A 35 -12.82 -19.72 3.63
CA ALA A 35 -13.86 -19.32 2.70
C ALA A 35 -14.93 -18.45 3.40
N LYS A 36 -15.33 -18.81 4.63
CA LYS A 36 -16.24 -18.03 5.47
C LYS A 36 -15.65 -16.66 5.82
N GLU A 37 -14.37 -16.61 6.23
CA GLU A 37 -13.66 -15.35 6.48
C GLU A 37 -13.58 -14.47 5.24
N LYS A 38 -13.23 -15.05 4.08
CA LYS A 38 -13.21 -14.31 2.80
C LYS A 38 -14.60 -13.77 2.44
N ARG A 39 -15.66 -14.55 2.66
CA ARG A 39 -17.04 -14.10 2.40
C ARG A 39 -17.43 -12.95 3.34
N LYS A 40 -17.11 -13.06 4.63
CA LYS A 40 -17.32 -11.99 5.62
C LYS A 40 -16.55 -10.72 5.25
N ALA A 41 -15.29 -10.85 4.84
CA ALA A 41 -14.49 -9.73 4.38
C ALA A 41 -15.08 -9.07 3.12
N LYS A 42 -15.58 -9.85 2.15
CA LYS A 42 -16.26 -9.30 0.96
C LYS A 42 -17.51 -8.50 1.34
N VAL A 43 -18.35 -9.02 2.24
CA VAL A 43 -19.56 -8.33 2.71
C VAL A 43 -19.19 -7.04 3.45
N GLN A 44 -18.18 -7.09 4.32
CA GLN A 44 -17.67 -5.90 5.00
C GLN A 44 -17.14 -4.85 4.02
N ILE A 45 -16.37 -5.26 3.00
CA ILE A 45 -15.87 -4.34 1.96
C ILE A 45 -17.03 -3.72 1.19
N ALA A 46 -18.04 -4.51 0.78
CA ALA A 46 -19.21 -4.00 0.08
C ALA A 46 -20.00 -3.00 0.94
N PHE A 47 -20.18 -3.28 2.23
CA PHE A 47 -20.81 -2.36 3.17
C PHE A 47 -20.02 -1.06 3.32
N LEU A 48 -18.69 -1.14 3.46
CA LEU A 48 -17.83 0.04 3.53
C LEU A 48 -17.91 0.88 2.25
N ILE A 49 -17.92 0.25 1.07
CA ILE A 49 -18.11 0.93 -0.21
C ILE A 49 -19.45 1.68 -0.22
N ILE A 50 -20.54 1.05 0.19
CA ILE A 50 -21.86 1.70 0.21
C ILE A 50 -21.86 2.88 1.20
N VAL A 51 -21.43 2.66 2.44
CA VAL A 51 -21.46 3.70 3.47
C VAL A 51 -20.55 4.87 3.14
N PHE A 52 -19.38 4.63 2.55
CA PHE A 52 -18.42 5.70 2.29
C PHE A 52 -18.56 6.35 0.92
N ILE A 53 -19.09 5.66 -0.11
CA ILE A 53 -19.21 6.19 -1.47
C ILE A 53 -20.61 6.76 -1.73
N LEU A 54 -21.68 6.17 -1.20
CA LEU A 54 -23.04 6.65 -1.46
C LEU A 54 -23.28 8.11 -1.01
N PRO A 55 -22.79 8.56 0.17
CA PRO A 55 -22.99 9.95 0.62
C PRO A 55 -22.42 11.00 -0.36
N LEU A 56 -21.34 10.66 -1.07
CA LEU A 56 -20.68 11.56 -2.02
C LEU A 56 -21.57 11.88 -3.23
N PHE A 57 -22.47 10.98 -3.62
CA PHE A 57 -23.42 11.25 -4.70
C PHE A 57 -24.58 12.14 -4.27
N LEU A 58 -24.84 12.23 -2.96
CA LEU A 58 -25.94 12.99 -2.38
C LEU A 58 -25.56 14.45 -2.10
N PHE A 59 -24.27 14.81 -2.15
CA PHE A 59 -23.83 16.18 -1.93
C PHE A 59 -24.39 17.13 -2.99
N PRO A 60 -24.95 18.28 -2.58
CA PRO A 60 -25.48 19.26 -3.51
C PRO A 60 -24.33 19.99 -4.23
N ALA A 61 -24.59 20.36 -5.49
CA ALA A 61 -23.65 21.15 -6.29
C ALA A 61 -23.44 22.58 -5.73
N TYR A 62 -24.52 23.15 -5.20
CA TYR A 62 -24.62 24.52 -4.70
C TYR A 62 -25.42 24.50 -3.39
N PRO A 63 -25.16 25.45 -2.47
CA PRO A 63 -25.96 25.58 -1.26
C PRO A 63 -27.42 25.88 -1.64
N ARG A 64 -28.34 25.07 -1.14
CA ARG A 64 -29.79 25.20 -1.41
C ARG A 64 -30.53 25.93 -0.29
N ASN A 65 -29.98 25.89 0.94
CA ASN A 65 -30.60 26.39 2.15
C ASN A 65 -29.61 27.28 2.93
N GLN A 66 -30.13 28.12 3.82
CA GLN A 66 -29.36 29.09 4.61
C GLN A 66 -28.15 28.47 5.34
N TRP A 67 -28.36 27.37 6.06
CA TRP A 67 -27.28 26.70 6.80
C TRP A 67 -26.17 26.16 5.87
N GLN A 68 -26.49 25.77 4.62
CA GLN A 68 -25.48 25.33 3.65
C GLN A 68 -24.63 26.49 3.16
N TYR A 69 -25.25 27.65 2.98
CA TYR A 69 -24.56 28.88 2.61
C TYR A 69 -23.63 29.35 3.73
N GLU A 70 -24.09 29.33 4.98
CA GLU A 70 -23.26 29.66 6.15
C GLU A 70 -22.05 28.74 6.28
N ILE A 71 -22.22 27.43 6.06
CA ILE A 71 -21.10 26.48 6.04
C ILE A 71 -20.13 26.80 4.91
N TYR A 72 -20.63 27.05 3.70
CA TYR A 72 -19.79 27.41 2.56
C TYR A 72 -18.94 28.65 2.87
N HIS A 73 -19.58 29.71 3.34
CA HIS A 73 -18.95 30.97 3.70
C HIS A 73 -17.94 30.81 4.86
N TYR A 74 -18.28 30.02 5.88
CA TYR A 74 -17.34 29.72 6.97
C TYR A 74 -16.08 29.03 6.44
N ILE A 75 -16.23 28.02 5.57
CA ILE A 75 -15.08 27.28 5.03
C ILE A 75 -14.21 28.18 4.14
N THR A 76 -14.82 28.98 3.27
CA THR A 76 -14.07 29.82 2.32
C THR A 76 -13.43 31.03 2.98
N GLU A 77 -14.13 31.70 3.91
CA GLU A 77 -13.65 32.97 4.48
C GLU A 77 -12.92 32.82 5.80
N GLN A 78 -13.35 31.90 6.67
CA GLN A 78 -12.73 31.72 7.99
C GLN A 78 -11.62 30.66 7.95
N MET A 79 -11.87 29.54 7.26
CA MET A 79 -10.85 28.48 7.11
C MET A 79 -9.91 28.70 5.92
N LEU A 80 -10.19 29.68 5.07
CA LEU A 80 -9.41 30.03 3.86
C LEU A 80 -9.20 28.82 2.92
N ILE A 81 -10.14 27.87 2.91
CA ILE A 81 -10.09 26.71 2.01
C ILE A 81 -10.70 27.14 0.68
N THR A 82 -9.85 27.32 -0.33
CA THR A 82 -10.22 27.81 -1.66
C THR A 82 -10.23 26.69 -2.71
N VAL A 83 -10.49 25.45 -2.30
CA VAL A 83 -10.46 24.31 -3.23
C VAL A 83 -11.70 24.35 -4.13
N GLY A 84 -11.48 24.60 -5.42
CA GLY A 84 -12.54 24.57 -6.43
C GLY A 84 -13.55 25.71 -6.32
N THR A 85 -13.27 26.76 -5.54
CA THR A 85 -14.11 27.95 -5.36
C THR A 85 -14.39 28.69 -6.67
N LYS A 86 -13.45 28.66 -7.61
CA LYS A 86 -13.61 29.21 -8.98
C LYS A 86 -14.14 28.19 -10.00
N GLY A 87 -14.35 26.95 -9.58
CA GLY A 87 -14.89 25.88 -10.42
C GLY A 87 -16.42 25.94 -10.55
N PRO A 88 -17.01 25.13 -11.45
CA PRO A 88 -18.45 25.11 -11.68
C PRO A 88 -19.25 24.38 -10.60
N LEU A 89 -18.58 23.77 -9.61
CA LEU A 89 -19.19 22.98 -8.54
C LEU A 89 -18.50 23.26 -7.20
N PRO A 90 -18.44 24.53 -6.74
CA PRO A 90 -17.55 24.92 -5.65
C PRO A 90 -17.95 24.27 -4.32
N PHE A 91 -19.24 24.32 -3.97
CA PHE A 91 -19.73 23.72 -2.73
C PHE A 91 -19.56 22.20 -2.69
N PHE A 92 -19.85 21.52 -3.80
CA PHE A 92 -19.63 20.08 -3.92
C PHE A 92 -18.15 19.69 -3.81
N THR A 93 -17.26 20.49 -4.41
CA THR A 93 -15.82 20.24 -4.40
C THR A 93 -15.27 20.36 -2.98
N ILE A 94 -15.60 21.44 -2.27
CA ILE A 94 -15.19 21.65 -0.88
C ILE A 94 -15.68 20.51 0.02
N LEU A 95 -16.96 20.16 -0.05
CA LEU A 95 -17.53 19.08 0.78
C LEU A 95 -16.89 17.73 0.46
N SER A 96 -16.69 17.43 -0.82
CA SER A 96 -16.03 16.18 -1.25
C SER A 96 -14.58 16.13 -0.78
N SER A 97 -13.85 17.24 -0.85
CA SER A 97 -12.46 17.35 -0.43
C SER A 97 -12.31 17.12 1.09
N ILE A 98 -13.13 17.80 1.90
CA ILE A 98 -13.17 17.60 3.36
C ILE A 98 -13.52 16.15 3.69
N TYR A 99 -14.56 15.61 3.05
CA TYR A 99 -15.00 14.25 3.30
C TYR A 99 -13.91 13.23 2.97
N TYR A 100 -13.31 13.29 1.77
CA TYR A 100 -12.25 12.36 1.38
C TYR A 100 -11.01 12.51 2.26
N THR A 101 -10.68 13.72 2.70
CA THR A 101 -9.58 13.96 3.64
C THR A 101 -9.83 13.25 4.97
N ILE A 102 -11.03 13.39 5.55
CA ILE A 102 -11.41 12.71 6.81
C ILE A 102 -11.39 11.19 6.62
N ILE A 103 -12.06 10.67 5.60
CA ILE A 103 -12.16 9.22 5.36
C ILE A 103 -10.78 8.61 5.11
N THR A 104 -9.95 9.24 4.28
CA THR A 104 -8.61 8.76 3.97
C THR A 104 -7.70 8.81 5.19
N SER A 105 -7.85 9.82 6.05
CA SER A 105 -7.09 9.94 7.31
C SER A 105 -7.48 8.85 8.31
N VAL A 106 -8.78 8.63 8.54
CA VAL A 106 -9.29 7.57 9.42
C VAL A 106 -8.87 6.20 8.90
N PHE A 107 -9.07 5.93 7.60
CA PHE A 107 -8.73 4.66 6.98
C PHE A 107 -7.22 4.40 7.02
N GLY A 108 -6.40 5.39 6.66
CA GLY A 108 -4.95 5.29 6.71
C GLY A 108 -4.43 5.10 8.13
N GLY A 109 -5.01 5.80 9.11
CA GLY A 109 -4.70 5.62 10.53
C GLY A 109 -5.05 4.21 11.02
N TYR A 110 -6.22 3.70 10.65
CA TYR A 110 -6.64 2.33 10.95
C TYR A 110 -5.70 1.29 10.34
N LEU A 111 -5.30 1.45 9.07
CA LEU A 111 -4.33 0.56 8.43
C LEU A 111 -2.96 0.60 9.13
N CYS A 112 -2.50 1.79 9.53
CA CYS A 112 -1.26 1.94 10.28
C CYS A 112 -1.34 1.28 11.65
N PHE A 113 -2.43 1.47 12.37
CA PHE A 113 -2.68 0.80 13.65
C PHE A 113 -2.67 -0.72 13.50
N LEU A 114 -3.38 -1.28 12.51
CA LEU A 114 -3.38 -2.72 12.25
C LEU A 114 -1.98 -3.24 11.89
N PHE A 115 -1.23 -2.47 11.09
CA PHE A 115 0.14 -2.82 10.72
C PHE A 115 1.04 -2.86 11.95
N ILE A 116 1.04 -1.81 12.78
CA ILE A 116 1.84 -1.74 14.01
C ILE A 116 1.41 -2.84 14.98
N LYS A 117 0.10 -3.07 15.19
CA LYS A 117 -0.41 -4.14 16.07
C LYS A 117 0.06 -5.52 15.63
N ARG A 118 0.11 -5.78 14.32
CA ARG A 118 0.52 -7.08 13.76
C ARG A 118 2.03 -7.28 13.76
N VAL A 119 2.80 -6.21 13.53
CA VAL A 119 4.25 -6.29 13.28
C VAL A 119 5.08 -5.92 14.52
N GLY A 120 4.51 -5.14 15.42
CA GLY A 120 5.22 -4.43 16.48
C GLY A 120 6.10 -3.30 15.93
N LEU A 121 6.87 -2.67 16.82
CA LEU A 121 7.90 -1.67 16.50
C LEU A 121 9.32 -2.25 16.64
N GLY A 122 9.42 -3.58 16.55
CA GLY A 122 10.63 -4.38 16.78
C GLY A 122 11.60 -4.45 15.58
N LYS A 123 12.53 -5.41 15.63
CA LYS A 123 13.38 -5.75 14.47
C LYS A 123 12.56 -6.15 13.24
N VAL A 124 11.44 -6.85 13.45
CA VAL A 124 10.50 -7.26 12.39
C VAL A 124 9.90 -6.06 11.65
N PHE A 125 9.68 -4.94 12.35
CA PHE A 125 9.25 -3.69 11.72
C PHE A 125 10.32 -3.15 10.78
N GLN A 126 11.57 -3.06 11.24
CA GLN A 126 12.68 -2.57 10.42
C GLN A 126 12.89 -3.40 9.17
N GLU A 127 12.83 -4.73 9.28
CA GLU A 127 12.94 -5.64 8.13
C GLU A 127 11.79 -5.45 7.14
N LYS A 128 10.55 -5.25 7.62
CA LYS A 128 9.40 -5.00 6.74
C LYS A 128 9.45 -3.65 6.05
N ILE A 129 9.79 -2.58 6.76
CA ILE A 129 9.95 -1.24 6.16
C ILE A 129 11.08 -1.27 5.12
N TYR A 130 12.22 -1.87 5.46
CA TYR A 130 13.34 -1.99 4.53
C TYR A 130 12.97 -2.78 3.28
N SER A 131 12.36 -3.95 3.45
CA SER A 131 11.96 -4.80 2.32
C SER A 131 10.92 -4.14 1.42
N LYS A 132 9.99 -3.37 1.98
CA LYS A 132 8.91 -2.76 1.22
C LYS A 132 9.31 -1.46 0.52
N PHE A 133 10.16 -0.62 1.13
CA PHE A 133 10.50 0.69 0.59
C PHE A 133 11.90 0.78 -0.01
N PHE A 134 12.86 -0.02 0.46
CA PHE A 134 14.28 0.17 0.12
C PHE A 134 14.96 -1.03 -0.54
N GLN A 135 14.33 -2.22 -0.53
CA GLN A 135 14.91 -3.42 -1.13
C GLN A 135 14.66 -3.54 -2.64
N ALA A 136 13.64 -2.85 -3.17
CA ALA A 136 13.34 -2.87 -4.60
C ALA A 136 14.53 -2.35 -5.42
N GLU A 137 14.94 -3.10 -6.44
CA GLU A 137 15.96 -2.64 -7.40
C GLU A 137 15.33 -1.67 -8.39
N PHE A 138 16.01 -0.57 -8.66
CA PHE A 138 15.61 0.29 -9.77
C PHE A 138 16.06 -0.35 -11.07
N ASP A 139 15.19 -0.49 -12.07
CA ASP A 139 15.62 -1.00 -13.38
C ASP A 139 16.71 -0.11 -14.01
N ALA A 140 16.63 1.20 -13.76
CA ALA A 140 17.65 2.17 -14.14
C ALA A 140 19.01 1.92 -13.49
N SER A 141 19.08 1.16 -12.39
CA SER A 141 20.36 0.81 -11.74
C SER A 141 21.29 -0.01 -12.63
N LYS A 142 20.75 -0.71 -13.63
CA LYS A 142 21.53 -1.44 -14.65
C LYS A 142 22.44 -0.49 -15.44
N LYS A 143 21.95 0.72 -15.72
CA LYS A 143 22.69 1.78 -16.41
C LYS A 143 23.42 2.70 -15.42
N TYR A 144 22.84 2.92 -14.24
CA TYR A 144 23.34 3.84 -13.22
C TYR A 144 23.49 3.15 -11.86
N PRO A 145 24.60 2.41 -11.62
CA PRO A 145 24.79 1.63 -10.40
C PRO A 145 24.75 2.44 -9.10
N TRP A 146 25.03 3.75 -9.18
CA TRP A 146 24.98 4.65 -8.03
C TRP A 146 23.57 4.79 -7.44
N LEU A 147 22.50 4.51 -8.20
CA LEU A 147 21.11 4.49 -7.70
C LEU A 147 20.86 3.44 -6.61
N GLU A 148 21.70 2.40 -6.55
CA GLU A 148 21.60 1.34 -5.53
C GLU A 148 22.32 1.70 -4.22
N LYS A 149 23.05 2.82 -4.18
CA LYS A 149 23.65 3.29 -2.92
C LYS A 149 22.54 3.53 -1.88
N PRO A 150 22.64 2.98 -0.65
CA PRO A 150 21.55 2.99 0.32
C PRO A 150 21.00 4.38 0.66
N LEU A 151 21.88 5.39 0.77
CA LEU A 151 21.46 6.77 1.05
C LEU A 151 20.68 7.35 -0.13
N ILE A 152 21.17 7.19 -1.35
CA ILE A 152 20.55 7.73 -2.57
C ILE A 152 19.16 7.14 -2.75
N LYS A 153 19.02 5.82 -2.61
CA LYS A 153 17.72 5.16 -2.72
C LYS A 153 16.72 5.65 -1.67
N LYS A 154 17.15 5.78 -0.41
CA LYS A 154 16.31 6.32 0.67
C LYS A 154 15.87 7.76 0.37
N THR A 155 16.78 8.60 -0.13
CA THR A 155 16.49 9.98 -0.52
C THR A 155 15.51 10.06 -1.67
N ILE A 156 15.67 9.24 -2.73
CA ILE A 156 14.76 9.22 -3.88
C ILE A 156 13.35 8.81 -3.43
N VAL A 157 13.23 7.70 -2.69
CA VAL A 157 11.92 7.21 -2.22
C VAL A 157 11.27 8.25 -1.30
N SER A 158 12.02 8.81 -0.35
CA SER A 158 11.50 9.86 0.55
C SER A 158 11.11 11.11 -0.24
N GLY A 159 11.90 11.50 -1.23
CA GLY A 159 11.66 12.62 -2.11
C GLY A 159 10.39 12.45 -2.94
N MET A 160 10.07 11.23 -3.40
CA MET A 160 8.80 10.94 -4.07
C MET A 160 7.60 11.17 -3.14
N PHE A 161 7.65 10.69 -1.90
CA PHE A 161 6.58 10.93 -0.93
C PHE A 161 6.47 12.41 -0.54
N PHE A 162 7.61 13.09 -0.39
CA PHE A 162 7.64 14.54 -0.15
C PHE A 162 7.03 15.32 -1.31
N PHE A 163 7.35 14.94 -2.55
CA PHE A 163 6.79 15.55 -3.74
C PHE A 163 5.27 15.34 -3.82
N CYS A 164 4.78 14.13 -3.54
CA CYS A 164 3.33 13.88 -3.44
C CYS A 164 2.68 14.76 -2.37
N PHE A 165 3.31 14.89 -1.21
CA PHE A 165 2.81 15.77 -0.14
C PHE A 165 2.74 17.23 -0.58
N LEU A 166 3.81 17.74 -1.20
CA LEU A 166 3.88 19.12 -1.68
C LEU A 166 2.79 19.37 -2.75
N MET A 167 2.61 18.45 -3.69
CA MET A 167 1.53 18.53 -4.69
C MET A 167 0.14 18.56 -4.04
N GLY A 168 -0.07 17.78 -2.98
CA GLY A 168 -1.29 17.82 -2.18
C GLY A 168 -1.50 19.15 -1.48
N MET A 169 -0.48 19.68 -0.80
CA MET A 169 -0.55 20.99 -0.14
C MET A 169 -0.82 22.13 -1.12
N ILE A 170 -0.15 22.11 -2.29
CA ILE A 170 -0.39 23.06 -3.36
C ILE A 170 -1.84 22.95 -3.85
N HIS A 171 -2.40 21.74 -3.94
CA HIS A 171 -3.80 21.52 -4.31
C HIS A 171 -4.79 22.17 -3.33
N PHE A 172 -4.45 22.17 -2.03
CA PHE A 172 -5.31 22.78 -1.00
C PHE A 172 -5.15 24.29 -0.86
N LEU A 173 -3.96 24.83 -1.16
CA LEU A 173 -3.60 26.22 -0.88
C LEU A 173 -3.69 27.16 -2.09
N LEU A 174 -3.64 26.63 -3.32
CA LEU A 174 -3.74 27.46 -4.53
C LEU A 174 -5.16 27.42 -5.10
N ASP A 175 -5.80 28.59 -5.18
CA ASP A 175 -7.17 28.78 -5.67
C ASP A 175 -7.30 28.52 -7.21
N ASP A 176 -6.20 28.65 -7.97
CA ASP A 176 -6.19 28.63 -9.44
C ASP A 176 -5.88 27.26 -10.08
N ILE A 177 -6.11 26.16 -9.38
CA ILE A 177 -5.93 24.82 -9.97
C ILE A 177 -7.01 24.51 -11.00
N SER A 178 -8.09 25.32 -11.07
CA SER A 178 -8.78 25.50 -12.35
C SER A 178 -7.84 26.26 -13.29
N PHE A 179 -6.95 25.54 -13.96
CA PHE A 179 -6.03 26.05 -14.97
C PHE A 179 -6.73 27.00 -15.95
N GLN A 180 -6.81 28.29 -15.63
CA GLN A 180 -7.45 29.30 -16.47
C GLN A 180 -6.53 29.74 -17.62
N ASP A 181 -5.25 29.39 -17.57
CA ASP A 181 -4.31 29.71 -18.63
C ASP A 181 -4.18 28.57 -19.63
N GLY A 182 -5.03 28.59 -20.67
CA GLY A 182 -4.80 28.20 -22.09
C GLY A 182 -4.00 26.95 -22.47
N SER A 183 -3.57 26.15 -21.50
CA SER A 183 -2.63 25.05 -21.63
C SER A 183 -3.41 23.76 -21.85
N ARG A 184 -3.08 23.05 -22.93
CA ARG A 184 -3.68 21.74 -23.26
C ARG A 184 -3.60 20.72 -22.13
N ARG A 185 -2.64 20.86 -21.20
CA ARG A 185 -2.48 19.95 -20.04
C ARG A 185 -3.42 20.29 -18.89
N GLY A 186 -3.79 21.56 -18.71
CA GLY A 186 -4.77 21.99 -17.71
C GLY A 186 -6.22 21.75 -18.12
N ALA A 187 -6.48 21.73 -19.43
CA ALA A 187 -7.82 21.56 -20.00
C ALA A 187 -8.51 20.23 -19.63
N LEU A 188 -7.77 19.12 -19.47
CA LEU A 188 -8.34 17.84 -19.05
C LEU A 188 -8.78 17.84 -17.59
N ILE A 189 -7.97 18.46 -16.73
CA ILE A 189 -8.28 18.63 -15.31
C ILE A 189 -9.50 19.55 -15.21
N GLN A 190 -9.47 20.70 -15.87
CA GLN A 190 -10.61 21.62 -15.94
C GLN A 190 -11.90 20.94 -16.43
N LEU A 191 -11.82 20.19 -17.54
CA LEU A 191 -12.96 19.43 -18.07
C LEU A 191 -13.50 18.44 -17.03
N SER A 192 -12.63 17.74 -16.32
CA SER A 192 -13.07 16.78 -15.32
C SER A 192 -13.74 17.44 -14.11
N TYR A 193 -13.29 18.61 -13.67
CA TYR A 193 -13.94 19.37 -12.58
C TYR A 193 -15.31 19.92 -12.98
N ASN A 194 -15.65 19.95 -14.27
CA ASN A 194 -17.02 20.27 -14.73
C ASN A 194 -18.03 19.16 -14.40
N TYR A 195 -17.57 17.95 -14.09
CA TYR A 195 -18.43 16.82 -13.77
C TYR A 195 -18.19 16.35 -12.34
N ARG A 196 -19.26 16.03 -11.60
CA ARG A 196 -19.16 15.49 -10.23
C ARG A 196 -18.20 14.30 -10.13
N ILE A 197 -18.23 13.38 -11.10
CA ILE A 197 -17.36 12.22 -11.12
C ILE A 197 -15.87 12.58 -11.23
N GLY A 198 -15.54 13.63 -11.97
CA GLY A 198 -14.16 14.10 -12.10
C GLY A 198 -13.69 14.79 -10.82
N VAL A 199 -14.55 15.59 -10.17
CA VAL A 199 -14.28 16.12 -8.84
C VAL A 199 -13.99 14.99 -7.85
N LEU A 200 -14.83 13.96 -7.78
CA LEU A 200 -14.60 12.82 -6.88
C LEU A 200 -13.28 12.09 -7.17
N LEU A 201 -12.92 11.91 -8.44
CA LEU A 201 -11.68 11.27 -8.84
C LEU A 201 -10.46 12.08 -8.40
N TRP A 202 -10.44 13.39 -8.65
CA TRP A 202 -9.30 14.23 -8.31
C TRP A 202 -9.20 14.48 -6.81
N GLU A 203 -10.29 14.80 -6.13
CA GLU A 203 -10.27 15.03 -4.68
C GLU A 203 -9.84 13.77 -3.92
N SER A 204 -10.25 12.57 -4.37
CA SER A 204 -9.75 11.32 -3.79
C SER A 204 -8.26 11.08 -4.05
N ALA A 205 -7.77 11.37 -5.26
CA ALA A 205 -6.35 11.24 -5.59
C ALA A 205 -5.48 12.22 -4.79
N PHE A 206 -5.87 13.50 -4.70
CA PHE A 206 -5.16 14.51 -3.92
C PHE A 206 -5.24 14.24 -2.42
N SER A 207 -6.35 13.73 -1.90
CA SER A 207 -6.44 13.27 -0.51
C SER A 207 -5.44 12.16 -0.21
N VAL A 208 -5.30 11.17 -1.10
CA VAL A 208 -4.30 10.11 -0.97
C VAL A 208 -2.88 10.67 -1.00
N PHE A 209 -2.58 11.56 -1.96
CA PHE A 209 -1.25 12.18 -2.08
C PHE A 209 -0.90 13.10 -0.91
N THR A 210 -1.88 13.69 -0.24
CA THR A 210 -1.65 14.53 0.93
C THR A 210 -1.44 13.68 2.19
N ILE A 211 -2.27 12.65 2.36
CA ILE A 211 -2.35 11.90 3.63
C ILE A 211 -1.31 10.76 3.73
N PHE A 212 -1.12 9.96 2.67
CA PHE A 212 -0.22 8.81 2.74
C PHE A 212 1.25 9.17 3.01
N PRO A 213 1.79 10.31 2.55
CA PRO A 213 3.11 10.74 2.96
C PRO A 213 3.27 10.90 4.47
N PHE A 214 2.28 11.39 5.22
CA PHE A 214 2.37 11.48 6.68
C PHE A 214 2.61 10.10 7.32
N PHE A 215 1.92 9.07 6.85
CA PHE A 215 2.14 7.70 7.32
C PHE A 215 3.51 7.16 6.93
N TYR A 216 3.96 7.44 5.70
CA TYR A 216 5.30 7.09 5.26
C TYR A 216 6.37 7.73 6.15
N PHE A 217 6.30 9.04 6.38
CA PHE A 217 7.25 9.78 7.21
C PHE A 217 7.16 9.36 8.68
N GLY A 218 5.97 9.06 9.21
CA GLY A 218 5.82 8.47 10.53
C GLY A 218 6.53 7.11 10.66
N PHE A 219 6.37 6.22 9.68
CA PHE A 219 7.10 4.94 9.66
C PHE A 219 8.60 5.11 9.46
N LEU A 220 9.02 6.08 8.63
CA LEU A 220 10.42 6.42 8.43
C LEU A 220 11.04 6.95 9.74
N PHE A 221 10.34 7.82 10.46
CA PHE A 221 10.76 8.31 11.76
C PHE A 221 10.95 7.18 12.76
N ILE A 222 9.96 6.29 12.90
CA ILE A 222 10.07 5.09 13.74
C ILE A 222 11.24 4.20 13.30
N TYR A 223 11.45 4.04 11.99
CA TYR A 223 12.56 3.26 11.44
C TYR A 223 13.92 3.86 11.83
N LEU A 224 14.07 5.19 11.70
CA LEU A 224 15.29 5.93 12.05
C LEU A 224 15.53 5.91 13.56
N VAL A 225 14.52 6.19 14.38
CA VAL A 225 14.62 6.08 15.85
C VAL A 225 15.08 4.68 16.25
N ASN A 226 14.45 3.64 15.72
CA ASN A 226 14.89 2.27 15.98
C ASN A 226 16.31 1.99 15.47
N TYR A 227 16.76 2.64 14.39
CA TYR A 227 18.10 2.46 13.85
C TYR A 227 19.17 3.12 14.74
N PHE A 228 18.94 4.37 15.16
CA PHE A 228 19.86 5.12 16.00
C PHE A 228 19.86 4.64 17.45
N PHE A 229 18.69 4.50 18.09
CA PHE A 229 18.60 4.18 19.51
C PHE A 229 18.83 2.69 19.84
N ARG A 230 18.48 1.74 18.95
CA ARG A 230 18.90 0.34 19.14
C ARG A 230 20.35 0.09 18.72
N GLY A 231 20.92 0.96 17.89
CA GLY A 231 22.34 0.93 17.55
C GLY A 231 23.27 1.28 18.73
N LEU A 232 22.74 1.95 19.76
CA LEU A 232 23.47 2.30 20.99
C LEU A 232 23.44 1.20 22.07
N GLY A 233 22.64 0.14 21.90
CA GLY A 233 22.53 -0.97 22.85
C GLY A 233 22.43 -2.33 22.15
N THR A 234 23.57 -3.00 21.96
CA THR A 234 23.67 -4.46 21.72
C THR A 234 22.90 -5.07 20.54
N GLY A 235 22.90 -4.44 19.37
CA GLY A 235 22.29 -5.07 18.19
C GLY A 235 22.88 -4.62 16.86
N LYS A 236 23.95 -5.28 16.39
CA LYS A 236 24.28 -5.24 14.96
C LYS A 236 23.06 -5.72 14.18
N ILE A 237 22.37 -4.81 13.50
CA ILE A 237 21.35 -5.16 12.51
C ILE A 237 22.10 -5.77 11.33
N ILE A 238 22.39 -7.07 11.40
CA ILE A 238 22.89 -7.84 10.26
C ILE A 238 21.74 -7.90 9.27
N MET A 239 21.78 -7.06 8.25
CA MET A 239 20.84 -7.12 7.14
C MET A 239 20.95 -8.51 6.50
N PRO A 240 19.85 -9.26 6.38
CA PRO A 240 19.93 -10.58 5.75
C PRO A 240 20.48 -10.42 4.33
N PRO A 241 21.51 -11.19 3.95
CA PRO A 241 22.11 -11.08 2.63
C PRO A 241 21.05 -11.32 1.55
N LYS A 242 21.09 -10.46 0.53
CA LYS A 242 20.23 -10.46 -0.65
C LYS A 242 20.05 -11.89 -1.18
N LYS A 243 18.82 -12.40 -1.20
CA LYS A 243 18.49 -13.65 -1.92
C LYS A 243 18.59 -13.35 -3.41
N THR A 244 19.77 -13.52 -4.00
CA THR A 244 19.91 -13.57 -5.44
C THR A 244 19.15 -14.80 -5.95
N PRO A 245 18.30 -14.69 -6.99
CA PRO A 245 17.76 -15.87 -7.63
C PRO A 245 18.95 -16.70 -8.14
N LYS A 246 19.04 -17.96 -7.71
CA LYS A 246 20.05 -18.90 -8.20
C LYS A 246 19.96 -18.91 -9.73
N LYS A 247 20.88 -18.22 -10.41
CA LYS A 247 21.14 -18.49 -11.82
C LYS A 247 21.45 -19.97 -11.90
N THR A 248 20.60 -20.73 -12.58
CA THR A 248 20.85 -22.12 -12.96
C THR A 248 22.13 -22.11 -13.77
N LYS A 249 23.25 -22.39 -13.09
CA LYS A 249 24.57 -22.48 -13.71
C LYS A 249 24.55 -23.77 -14.50
N ASN A 250 24.15 -23.69 -15.77
CA ASN A 250 24.32 -24.78 -16.73
C ASN A 250 25.80 -25.17 -16.71
N ARG A 251 26.12 -26.26 -16.04
CA ARG A 251 27.42 -26.94 -16.13
C ARG A 251 27.50 -27.50 -17.55
N SER A 252 28.04 -26.70 -18.48
CA SER A 252 28.64 -27.21 -19.70
C SER A 252 29.79 -28.13 -19.27
N ARG A 253 29.55 -29.44 -19.39
CA ARG A 253 30.52 -30.49 -19.12
C ARG A 253 31.48 -30.48 -20.30
N LYS A 254 32.60 -29.78 -20.17
CA LYS A 254 33.72 -29.83 -21.11
C LYS A 254 34.22 -31.29 -21.13
N ARG A 255 33.82 -32.05 -22.14
CA ARG A 255 34.29 -33.41 -22.41
C ARG A 255 35.75 -33.27 -22.85
N SER A 256 36.67 -33.56 -21.95
CA SER A 256 38.08 -33.71 -22.29
C SER A 256 38.22 -34.91 -23.20
N GLU A 257 38.41 -34.67 -24.49
CA GLU A 257 39.00 -35.65 -25.39
C GLU A 257 40.47 -35.79 -25.01
N THR A 258 40.77 -36.88 -24.30
CA THR A 258 42.14 -37.37 -24.16
C THR A 258 42.11 -38.80 -24.66
N ARG A 259 42.22 -38.95 -25.98
CA ARG A 259 42.60 -40.21 -26.62
C ARG A 259 43.79 -39.92 -27.52
N LYS A 260 44.96 -40.34 -27.06
CA LYS A 260 45.93 -41.17 -27.79
C LYS A 260 47.25 -41.07 -27.03
N ILE A 261 47.69 -42.21 -26.46
CA ILE A 261 49.08 -42.66 -26.37
C ILE A 261 49.04 -44.10 -25.82
N ASN A 262 49.84 -44.99 -26.42
CA ASN A 262 50.14 -46.41 -26.11
C ASN A 262 49.05 -47.40 -26.57
N ARG A 263 49.25 -48.18 -27.63
CA ARG A 263 50.33 -49.12 -27.95
C ARG A 263 50.25 -49.50 -29.43
#